data_AF-A0AAV0YAQ0-F1
#
_entry.id   AF-A0AAV0YAQ0-F1
#
_cell.length_a   1.000
_cell.length_b   1.000
_cell.length_c   1.000
_cell.angle_alpha   90.00
_cell.angle_beta   90.00
_cell.angle_gamma   90.00
#
_symmetry.space_group_name_H-M   'P 1'
#
loop_
_entity.id
_entity.type
_entity.pdbx_description
1 polymer ?
#
loop_
_entity_poly.entity_id
_entity_poly.type
_entity_poly.pdbx_seq_one_letter_code
_entity_poly.pdbx_strand_id
1 'polypeptide(L)'
;MTSFGAKQIIEDGFMPTFKVKVQVYHLIGSLQALPQQNPQFLQIYFVGDDERETRLRCSHFADVKQSLVKQLQAMLHHNNPYIKDLKTTLERVP
;
A
#
# COMPACT_ATOMS: atom_id res chain seq x y z
N MET A 1 -3.46 -9.16 -0.77
CA MET A 1 -2.93 -10.43 -1.32
C MET A 1 -1.61 -10.14 -2.00
N THR A 2 -0.52 -10.77 -1.57
CA THR A 2 0.76 -10.71 -2.26
C THR A 2 0.67 -11.64 -3.47
N SER A 3 0.81 -11.11 -4.69
CA SER A 3 0.93 -11.96 -5.88
C SER A 3 2.40 -12.33 -6.07
N PHE A 4 2.62 -13.61 -6.27
CA PHE A 4 3.93 -14.15 -6.56
C PHE A 4 4.04 -14.26 -8.09
N GLY A 5 4.59 -13.23 -8.72
CA GLY A 5 4.86 -13.26 -10.16
C GLY A 5 5.79 -14.44 -10.48
N ALA A 6 5.44 -15.22 -11.50
CA ALA A 6 6.24 -16.35 -11.95
C ALA A 6 6.54 -16.20 -13.45
N LYS A 7 7.79 -16.50 -13.85
CA LYS A 7 8.19 -16.58 -15.25
C LYS A 7 8.17 -18.05 -15.67
N GLN A 8 7.31 -18.40 -16.63
CA GLN A 8 7.29 -19.74 -17.19
C GLN A 8 8.51 -19.94 -18.10
N ILE A 9 9.20 -21.08 -17.94
CA ILE A 9 10.25 -21.54 -18.83
C ILE A 9 9.79 -22.88 -19.38
N ILE A 10 9.76 -23.01 -20.71
CA ILE A 10 9.37 -24.23 -21.42
C ILE A 10 10.62 -24.71 -22.16
N GLU A 11 11.03 -25.96 -21.93
CA GLU A 11 12.15 -26.63 -22.61
C GLU A 11 11.60 -27.82 -23.41
N ASP A 12 12.25 -28.17 -24.53
CA ASP A 12 11.82 -29.27 -25.40
C ASP A 12 12.09 -30.65 -24.75
N GLY A 13 11.07 -31.52 -24.76
CA GLY A 13 11.10 -32.88 -24.20
C GLY A 13 10.03 -33.15 -23.13
N PHE A 14 10.04 -34.34 -22.53
CA PHE A 14 9.14 -34.68 -21.41
C PHE A 14 9.75 -34.17 -20.10
N MET A 15 9.25 -33.05 -19.58
CA MET A 15 9.67 -32.45 -18.32
C MET A 15 8.54 -32.50 -17.28
N PRO A 16 8.50 -33.52 -16.40
CA PRO A 16 7.44 -33.65 -15.38
C PRO A 16 7.59 -32.65 -14.21
N THR A 17 8.69 -31.90 -14.17
CA THR A 17 9.04 -31.02 -13.05
C THR A 17 8.99 -29.57 -13.50
N PHE A 18 8.13 -28.76 -12.88
CA PHE A 18 8.16 -27.30 -13.06
C PHE A 18 8.89 -26.64 -11.87
N LYS A 19 9.68 -25.59 -12.15
CA LYS A 19 10.33 -24.77 -11.13
C LYS A 19 9.65 -23.40 -11.08
N VAL A 20 9.00 -23.07 -9.97
CA VAL A 20 8.47 -21.73 -9.74
C VAL A 20 9.55 -20.89 -9.08
N LYS A 21 10.19 -19.99 -9.85
CA LYS A 21 11.00 -18.90 -9.27
C LYS A 21 10.07 -17.72 -9.03
N VAL A 22 9.68 -17.58 -7.78
CA VAL A 22 8.91 -16.43 -7.30
C VAL A 22 9.89 -15.35 -6.88
N GLN A 23 9.68 -14.13 -7.38
CA GLN A 23 10.22 -12.94 -6.74
C GLN A 23 9.07 -12.28 -5.98
N VAL A 24 9.30 -11.93 -4.71
CA VAL A 24 8.30 -11.22 -3.90
C VAL A 24 8.19 -9.82 -4.49
N TYR A 25 7.22 -9.65 -5.39
CA TYR A 25 6.79 -8.34 -5.81
C TYR A 25 5.60 -7.97 -4.95
N HIS A 26 5.78 -7.01 -4.06
CA HIS A 26 4.64 -6.18 -3.71
C HIS A 26 4.34 -5.37 -4.97
N LEU A 27 3.36 -5.80 -5.76
CA LEU A 27 2.52 -4.84 -6.48
C LEU A 27 1.82 -4.03 -5.38
N ILE A 28 2.57 -3.10 -4.79
CA ILE A 28 2.01 -1.95 -4.12
C ILE A 28 1.05 -1.40 -5.16
N GLY A 29 -0.25 -1.58 -4.93
CA GLY A 29 -1.26 -1.07 -5.85
C GLY A 29 -1.03 0.42 -6.09
N SER A 30 -1.83 1.03 -6.97
CA SER A 30 -1.72 2.46 -7.25
C SER A 30 -1.48 3.28 -5.97
N LEU A 31 -0.51 4.19 -5.99
CA LEU A 31 -0.27 5.09 -4.85
C LEU A 31 -1.43 6.07 -4.67
N GLN A 32 -2.16 6.37 -5.75
CA GLN A 32 -3.36 7.19 -5.72
C GLN A 32 -4.62 6.32 -5.78
N ALA A 33 -5.66 6.77 -5.09
CA ALA A 33 -7.00 6.23 -5.31
C ALA A 33 -7.41 6.49 -6.77
N LEU A 34 -8.15 5.56 -7.36
CA LEU A 34 -8.76 5.80 -8.66
C LEU A 34 -9.75 6.97 -8.57
N PRO A 35 -10.02 7.69 -9.69
CA PRO A 35 -11.01 8.75 -9.69
C PRO A 35 -12.34 8.27 -9.08
N GLN A 36 -12.91 9.08 -8.18
CA GLN A 36 -14.18 8.81 -7.50
C GLN A 36 -14.17 7.61 -6.53
N GLN A 37 -13.00 7.00 -6.28
CA GLN A 37 -12.87 5.96 -5.27
C GLN A 37 -12.22 6.50 -3.99
N ASN A 38 -12.65 5.96 -2.85
CA ASN A 38 -11.99 6.23 -1.58
C ASN A 38 -10.62 5.54 -1.54
N PRO A 39 -9.63 6.15 -0.88
CA PRO A 39 -8.34 5.51 -0.63
C PRO A 39 -8.49 4.20 0.12
N GLN A 40 -7.70 3.18 -0.25
CA GLN A 40 -7.74 1.86 0.37
C GLN A 40 -6.34 1.32 0.68
N PHE A 41 -6.28 0.32 1.55
CA PHE A 41 -5.06 -0.39 1.93
C PHE A 41 -3.97 0.57 2.42
N LEU A 42 -2.88 0.70 1.67
CA LEU A 42 -1.75 1.53 2.05
C LEU A 42 -2.02 3.04 1.83
N GLN A 43 -2.91 3.39 0.89
CA GLN A 43 -3.19 4.77 0.52
C GLN A 43 -3.73 5.60 1.70
N ILE A 44 -4.44 4.96 2.64
CA ILE A 44 -5.05 5.62 3.81
C ILE A 44 -4.03 6.23 4.78
N TYR A 45 -2.74 5.88 4.65
CA TYR A 45 -1.65 6.34 5.51
C TYR A 45 -0.86 7.53 4.94
N PHE A 46 -1.15 7.94 3.70
CA PHE A 46 -0.43 9.05 3.06
C PHE A 46 -1.29 9.87 2.10
N VAL A 47 -2.62 9.82 2.26
CA VAL A 47 -3.56 10.51 1.36
C VAL A 47 -3.94 11.89 1.87
N GLY A 48 -3.56 12.92 1.11
CA GLY A 48 -3.86 14.31 1.46
C GLY A 48 -3.15 14.72 2.74
N ASP A 49 -3.88 15.40 3.64
CA ASP A 49 -3.35 15.84 4.93
C ASP A 49 -3.63 14.85 6.08
N ASP A 50 -2.93 15.08 7.19
CA ASP A 50 -3.00 14.29 8.42
C ASP A 50 -4.42 14.19 9.01
N GLU A 51 -5.26 15.22 8.83
CA GLU A 51 -6.65 15.25 9.29
C GLU A 51 -7.53 14.34 8.42
N ARG A 52 -7.35 14.41 7.09
CA ARG A 52 -8.04 13.56 6.12
C ARG A 52 -7.72 12.09 6.36
N GLU A 53 -6.46 11.74 6.56
CA GLU A 53 -6.05 10.36 6.89
C GLU A 53 -6.70 9.85 8.18
N THR A 54 -6.70 10.67 9.24
CA THR A 54 -7.35 10.31 10.50
C THR A 54 -8.85 10.11 10.32
N ARG A 55 -9.54 11.02 9.60
CA ARG A 55 -10.98 10.92 9.33
C ARG A 55 -11.32 9.66 8.54
N LEU A 56 -10.56 9.35 7.49
CA LEU A 56 -10.74 8.13 6.70
C LEU A 56 -10.59 6.87 7.56
N ARG A 57 -9.57 6.82 8.43
CA ARG A 57 -9.38 5.69 9.33
C ARG A 57 -10.51 5.54 10.35
N CYS A 58 -10.99 6.65 10.90
CA CYS A 58 -12.10 6.63 11.85
C CYS A 58 -13.45 6.32 11.17
N SER A 59 -13.64 6.68 9.89
CA SER A 59 -14.87 6.37 9.16
C SER A 59 -15.01 4.88 8.83
N HIS A 60 -13.91 4.14 8.76
CA HIS A 60 -13.96 2.68 8.60
C HIS A 60 -14.41 1.95 9.87
N PHE A 61 -14.13 2.51 11.05
CA PHE A 61 -14.48 1.91 12.34
C PHE A 61 -14.90 3.01 13.33
N ALA A 62 -16.21 3.25 13.41
CA ALA A 62 -16.77 4.36 14.19
C ALA A 62 -16.43 4.31 15.70
N ASP A 63 -16.21 3.12 16.25
CA ASP A 63 -15.87 2.94 17.68
C ASP A 63 -14.39 3.24 17.99
N VAL A 64 -13.56 3.47 16.97
CA VAL A 64 -12.13 3.72 17.19
C VAL A 64 -11.93 5.11 17.78
N LYS A 65 -11.13 5.20 18.85
CA LYS A 65 -10.82 6.48 19.48
C LYS A 65 -9.95 7.32 18.56
N GLN A 66 -10.48 8.44 18.07
CA GLN A 66 -9.77 9.35 17.17
C GLN A 66 -8.42 9.82 17.76
N SER A 67 -8.36 10.07 19.07
CA SER A 67 -7.12 10.47 19.75
C SER A 67 -6.02 9.40 19.65
N LEU A 68 -6.39 8.12 19.79
CA LEU A 68 -5.46 7.01 19.62
C LEU A 68 -4.98 6.90 18.17
N VAL A 69 -5.87 7.06 17.20
CA VAL A 69 -5.50 7.07 15.77
C VAL A 69 -4.50 8.19 15.47
N LYS A 70 -4.72 9.39 16.00
CA LYS A 70 -3.80 10.53 15.84
C LYS A 70 -2.42 10.24 16.44
N GLN A 71 -2.36 9.62 17.63
CA GLN A 71 -1.08 9.23 18.25
C GLN A 71 -0.33 8.18 17.43
N LEU A 72 -1.02 7.14 16.98
CA LEU A 72 -0.44 6.09 16.14
C LEU A 72 0.01 6.65 14.78
N GLN A 73 -0.76 7.56 14.19
CA GLN A 73 -0.40 8.26 12.96
C GLN A 73 0.88 9.08 13.14
N ALA A 74 0.98 9.88 14.21
CA ALA A 74 2.17 10.68 14.49
C ALA A 74 3.42 9.81 14.65
N MET A 75 3.30 8.70 15.40
CA MET A 75 4.38 7.72 15.52
C MET A 75 4.75 7.11 14.16
N LEU A 76 3.77 6.75 13.32
CA LEU A 76 4.02 6.19 12.00
C LEU A 76 4.76 7.19 11.10
N HIS A 77 4.31 8.46 11.07
CA HIS A 77 4.94 9.52 10.27
C HIS A 77 6.36 9.80 10.74
N HIS A 78 6.62 9.70 12.04
CA HIS A 78 7.95 9.92 12.59
C HIS A 78 8.92 8.77 12.29
N ASN A 79 8.47 7.51 12.42
CA ASN A 79 9.36 6.35 12.38
C ASN A 79 9.41 5.65 11.02
N ASN A 80 8.42 5.83 10.16
CA ASN A 80 8.34 5.14 8.87
C ASN A 80 8.84 6.06 7.73
N PRO A 81 10.10 5.91 7.26
CA PRO A 81 10.64 6.77 6.22
C PRO A 81 9.88 6.65 4.90
N TYR A 82 9.28 5.49 4.62
CA TYR A 82 8.53 5.28 3.37
C TYR A 82 7.30 6.17 3.27
N ILE A 83 6.64 6.52 4.38
CA ILE A 83 5.47 7.41 4.32
C ILE A 83 5.88 8.79 3.78
N LYS A 84 7.05 9.28 4.19
CA LYS A 84 7.59 10.55 3.68
C LYS A 84 7.90 10.44 2.19
N ASP A 85 8.59 9.38 1.77
CA ASP A 85 8.93 9.17 0.36
C ASP A 85 7.69 9.04 -0.52
N LEU A 86 6.64 8.36 -0.04
CA LEU A 86 5.38 8.18 -0.75
C LEU A 86 4.61 9.49 -0.88
N LYS A 87 4.51 10.28 0.21
CA LYS A 87 3.90 11.63 0.18
C LYS A 87 4.63 12.55 -0.81
N THR A 88 5.96 12.62 -0.72
CA THR A 88 6.78 13.44 -1.62
C THR A 88 6.68 12.97 -3.08
N THR A 89 6.57 11.64 -3.31
CA THR A 89 6.37 11.11 -4.66
C THR A 89 5.05 11.58 -5.24
N LEU A 90 3.96 11.55 -4.46
CA LEU A 90 2.64 12.01 -4.90
C LEU A 90 2.60 13.50 -5.24
N GLU A 91 3.31 14.34 -4.50
CA GLU A 91 3.42 15.78 -4.77
C GLU A 91 4.21 16.09 -6.05
N ARG A 92 5.07 15.17 -6.50
CA ARG A 92 5.91 15.32 -7.69
C ARG A 92 5.29 14.76 -8.96
N VAL A 93 4.17 14.03 -8.87
CA VAL A 93 3.43 13.59 -10.06
C VAL A 93 2.71 14.82 -10.64
N PRO A 94 2.94 15.17 -11.92
CA PRO A 94 2.32 16.32 -12.57
C PRO A 94 0.81 16.18 -12.74
#